data_AF-A0A3B8VNW1-F1
#
_entry.id   AF-A0A3B8VNW1-F1
#
_cell.length_a   1.000
_cell.length_b   1.000
_cell.length_c   1.000
_cell.angle_alpha   90.00
_cell.angle_beta   90.00
_cell.angle_gamma   90.00
#
_symmetry.space_group_name_H-M   'P 1'
#
loop_
_entity.id
_entity.type
_entity.pdbx_description
1 polymer ?
#
loop_
_entity_poly.entity_id
_entity_poly.type
_entity_poly.pdbx_seq_one_letter_code
_entity_poly.pdbx_strand_id
1 'polypeptide(L)'
;FTVEAKEIILSAGAVGSPQILMLSGVGPADHLNEVGIPVVKNAPGVGQNLRDHPLAYISWKTKPAHELDPNDPRLQFALRYTAEGSEFKNDMIVYMNTF
;
A
#
# COMPACT_ATOMS: atom_id res chain seq x y z
N PHE A 1 -15.20 21.33 15.54
CA PHE A 1 -14.45 21.86 16.69
C PHE A 1 -13.01 22.11 16.25
N THR A 2 -12.29 23.00 16.93
CA THR A 2 -10.87 23.28 16.65
C THR A 2 -10.06 22.83 17.86
N VAL A 3 -8.91 22.19 17.61
CA VAL A 3 -7.95 21.81 18.65
C VAL A 3 -6.60 22.42 18.29
N GLU A 4 -5.93 22.96 19.29
CA GLU A 4 -4.61 23.56 19.15
C GLU A 4 -3.61 22.78 20.02
N ALA A 5 -2.38 22.63 19.52
CA ALA A 5 -1.32 21.93 20.22
C ALA A 5 0.03 22.57 19.88
N LYS A 6 1.01 22.42 20.76
CA LYS A 6 2.40 22.85 20.49
C LYS A 6 3.07 22.00 19.39
N GLU A 7 2.64 20.74 19.24
CA GLU A 7 3.11 19.79 18.24
C GLU A 7 1.93 19.00 17.70
N ILE A 8 1.94 18.74 16.38
CA ILE A 8 0.92 17.96 15.69
C ILE A 8 1.64 16.85 14.93
N ILE A 9 1.31 15.59 15.24
CA ILE A 9 1.84 14.41 14.55
C ILE A 9 0.75 13.88 13.60
N LEU A 10 1.10 13.73 12.33
CA LEU A 10 0.20 13.18 11.32
C LEU A 10 0.49 11.69 11.10
N SER A 11 -0.47 10.83 11.46
CA SER A 11 -0.33 9.36 11.37
C SER A 11 -1.50 8.70 10.65
N ALA A 12 -2.00 9.32 9.57
CA ALA A 12 -3.15 8.84 8.78
C ALA A 12 -2.77 7.80 7.69
N GLY A 13 -1.61 7.17 7.81
CA GLY A 13 -1.13 6.14 6.87
C GLY A 13 -0.66 6.67 5.51
N ALA A 14 -0.19 5.77 4.65
CA ALA A 14 0.43 6.10 3.36
C ALA A 14 -0.52 6.79 2.37
N VAL A 15 -1.84 6.59 2.51
CA VAL A 15 -2.87 7.21 1.67
C VAL A 15 -3.43 8.49 2.32
N GLY A 16 -3.79 8.43 3.59
CA GLY A 16 -4.45 9.54 4.28
C GLY A 16 -3.52 10.71 4.62
N SER A 17 -2.28 10.43 5.04
CA SER A 17 -1.32 11.48 5.40
C SER A 17 -1.01 12.44 4.24
N PRO A 18 -0.65 11.99 3.02
CA PRO A 18 -0.40 12.94 1.93
C PRO A 18 -1.65 13.72 1.52
N GLN A 19 -2.85 13.13 1.60
CA GLN A 19 -4.10 13.85 1.35
C GLN A 19 -4.30 15.00 2.35
N ILE A 20 -4.14 14.74 3.65
CA ILE A 20 -4.30 15.75 4.69
C ILE A 20 -3.25 16.87 4.53
N LEU A 21 -2.01 16.53 4.19
CA LEU A 21 -0.96 17.52 3.91
C LEU A 21 -1.35 18.42 2.73
N MET A 22 -1.79 17.84 1.60
CA MET A 22 -2.20 18.61 0.43
C MET A 22 -3.41 19.51 0.72
N LEU A 23 -4.43 18.99 1.43
CA LEU A 23 -5.59 19.79 1.89
C LEU A 23 -5.19 20.92 2.85
N SER A 24 -4.04 20.79 3.51
CA SER A 24 -3.46 21.82 4.40
C SER A 24 -2.47 22.75 3.66
N GLY A 25 -2.37 22.66 2.33
CA GLY A 25 -1.47 23.49 1.52
C GLY A 25 -0.01 23.03 1.49
N VAL A 26 0.29 21.80 1.91
CA VAL A 26 1.63 21.20 1.90
C VAL A 26 1.69 20.08 0.84
N GLY A 27 2.29 20.36 -0.32
CA GLY A 27 2.32 19.42 -1.44
C GLY A 27 2.90 20.03 -2.73
N PRO A 28 2.78 19.34 -3.89
CA PRO A 28 3.25 19.87 -5.17
C PRO A 28 2.53 21.18 -5.51
N ALA A 29 3.26 22.30 -5.62
CA ALA A 29 2.66 23.63 -5.76
C ALA A 29 1.73 23.75 -6.98
N ASP A 30 2.10 23.18 -8.13
CA ASP A 30 1.29 23.25 -9.35
C ASP A 30 -0.07 22.56 -9.15
N HIS A 31 -0.07 21.37 -8.54
CA HIS A 31 -1.30 20.64 -8.23
C HIS A 31 -2.18 21.40 -7.22
N LEU A 32 -1.57 21.97 -6.17
CA LEU A 32 -2.30 22.77 -5.18
C LEU A 32 -2.96 24.00 -5.82
N ASN A 33 -2.23 24.69 -6.70
CA ASN A 33 -2.75 25.83 -7.46
C ASN A 33 -3.90 25.42 -8.40
N GLU A 34 -3.76 24.29 -9.10
CA GLU A 34 -4.79 23.73 -9.99
C GLU A 34 -6.13 23.52 -9.28
N VAL A 35 -6.09 23.06 -8.03
CA VAL A 35 -7.29 22.77 -7.22
C VAL A 35 -7.70 23.94 -6.29
N GLY A 36 -7.05 25.09 -6.40
CA GLY A 36 -7.39 26.31 -5.66
C GLY A 36 -7.02 26.31 -4.17
N ILE A 37 -6.04 25.49 -3.76
CA ILE A 37 -5.54 25.45 -2.38
C ILE A 37 -4.32 26.38 -2.24
N PRO A 38 -4.32 27.34 -1.29
CA PRO A 38 -3.16 28.17 -1.02
C PRO A 38 -1.92 27.34 -0.65
N VAL A 39 -0.80 27.61 -1.31
CA VAL A 39 0.46 26.91 -1.05
C VAL A 39 1.09 27.43 0.24
N VAL A 40 1.02 26.63 1.30
CA VAL A 40 1.78 26.85 2.55
C VAL A 40 3.23 26.40 2.37
N LYS A 41 3.45 25.26 1.70
CA LYS A 41 4.77 24.72 1.40
C LYS A 41 4.75 23.90 0.10
N ASN A 42 5.60 24.28 -0.85
CA ASN A 42 5.89 23.43 -2.00
C ASN A 42 6.72 22.21 -1.55
N ALA A 43 6.12 21.03 -1.61
CA ALA A 43 6.69 19.74 -1.22
C ALA A 43 6.33 18.70 -2.29
N PRO A 44 7.08 18.63 -3.41
CA PRO A 44 6.69 17.83 -4.57
C PRO A 44 6.67 16.32 -4.33
N GLY A 45 7.33 15.83 -3.26
CA GLY A 45 7.30 14.41 -2.89
C GLY A 45 6.03 13.97 -2.15
N VAL A 46 5.20 14.89 -1.66
CA VAL A 46 3.94 14.53 -0.97
C VAL A 46 3.00 13.86 -1.96
N GLY A 47 2.50 12.68 -1.60
CA GLY A 47 1.62 11.86 -2.45
C GLY A 47 2.33 11.06 -3.53
N GLN A 48 3.67 11.15 -3.62
CA GLN A 48 4.47 10.42 -4.61
C GLN A 48 5.09 9.15 -4.02
N ASN A 49 5.62 8.29 -4.90
CA ASN A 49 6.33 7.06 -4.53
C ASN A 49 5.49 6.13 -3.64
N LEU A 50 4.18 6.02 -3.92
CA LEU A 50 3.36 4.96 -3.35
C LEU A 50 3.94 3.61 -3.78
N ARG A 51 4.16 2.74 -2.79
CA ARG A 51 4.61 1.37 -3.01
C ARG A 51 3.61 0.43 -2.37
N ASP A 52 3.34 -0.64 -3.08
CA ASP A 52 2.46 -1.70 -2.62
C ASP A 52 3.01 -3.04 -3.12
N HIS A 53 2.44 -4.13 -2.63
CA HIS A 53 2.65 -5.47 -3.16
C HIS A 53 1.42 -5.83 -4.00
N PRO A 54 1.43 -5.62 -5.33
CA PRO A 54 0.31 -5.99 -6.18
C PRO A 54 0.06 -7.50 -6.08
N LEU A 55 -1.21 -7.88 -5.92
CA LEU A 55 -1.61 -9.28 -5.71
C LEU A 55 -2.39 -9.81 -6.92
N ALA A 56 -2.04 -11.02 -7.35
CA ALA A 56 -2.83 -11.79 -8.30
C ALA A 56 -3.39 -13.02 -7.59
N TYR A 57 -4.72 -13.17 -7.59
CA TYR A 57 -5.38 -14.34 -7.00
C TYR A 57 -5.55 -15.44 -8.04
N ILE A 58 -5.00 -16.61 -7.77
CA ILE A 58 -5.21 -17.82 -8.57
C ILE A 58 -5.89 -18.85 -7.68
N SER A 59 -7.11 -19.25 -8.06
CA SER A 59 -7.85 -20.28 -7.34
C SER A 59 -7.57 -21.65 -7.95
N TRP A 60 -7.28 -22.63 -7.09
CA TRP A 60 -7.07 -24.02 -7.48
C TRP A 60 -8.04 -24.89 -6.71
N LYS A 61 -8.51 -25.98 -7.34
CA LYS A 61 -9.26 -27.03 -6.65
C LYS A 61 -8.29 -28.13 -6.23
N THR A 62 -8.39 -28.58 -4.99
CA THR A 62 -7.62 -29.72 -4.53
C THR A 62 -8.13 -31.03 -5.14
N LYS A 63 -7.31 -32.07 -5.08
CA LYS A 63 -7.74 -33.42 -5.45
C LYS A 63 -8.79 -33.91 -4.45
N PRO A 64 -9.76 -34.76 -4.84
CA PRO A 64 -10.79 -35.27 -3.92
C PRO A 64 -10.25 -35.95 -2.64
N ALA A 65 -9.04 -36.51 -2.68
CA ALA A 65 -8.40 -37.14 -1.51
C ALA A 65 -7.73 -36.14 -0.54
N HIS A 66 -7.69 -34.86 -0.85
CA HIS A 66 -7.02 -33.82 -0.06
C HIS A 66 -7.92 -32.59 0.06
N GLU A 67 -8.93 -32.67 0.92
CA GLU A 67 -9.75 -31.51 1.27
C GLU A 67 -8.96 -30.55 2.17
N LEU A 68 -9.28 -29.25 2.09
CA LEU A 68 -8.69 -28.22 2.94
C LEU A 68 -9.53 -28.10 4.21
N ASP A 69 -8.90 -28.16 5.38
CA ASP A 69 -9.57 -27.85 6.64
C ASP A 69 -9.62 -26.32 6.83
N PRO A 70 -10.81 -25.70 6.99
CA PRO A 70 -10.92 -24.25 7.21
C PRO A 70 -10.31 -23.79 8.54
N ASN A 71 -10.01 -24.69 9.48
CA ASN A 71 -9.36 -24.38 10.75
C ASN A 71 -7.83 -24.46 10.69
N ASP A 72 -7.27 -24.96 9.59
CA ASP A 72 -5.81 -24.99 9.41
C ASP A 72 -5.23 -23.57 9.29
N PRO A 73 -3.93 -23.39 9.59
CA PRO A 73 -3.26 -22.11 9.39
C PRO A 73 -3.45 -21.61 7.96
N ARG A 74 -3.93 -20.36 7.84
CA ARG A 74 -4.23 -19.74 6.54
C ARG A 74 -3.06 -19.75 5.59
N LEU A 75 -1.83 -19.59 6.07
CA LEU A 75 -0.63 -19.60 5.26
C LEU A 75 0.17 -20.86 5.59
N GLN A 76 0.08 -21.87 4.72
CA GLN A 76 0.76 -23.15 4.92
C GLN A 76 2.16 -23.15 4.30
N PHE A 77 2.31 -22.48 3.15
CA PHE A 77 3.57 -22.39 2.43
C PHE A 77 3.70 -21.05 1.73
N ALA A 78 4.91 -20.49 1.75
CA ALA A 78 5.29 -19.33 0.95
C ALA A 78 6.54 -19.64 0.13
N LEU A 79 6.45 -19.44 -1.17
CA LEU A 79 7.57 -19.47 -2.09
C LEU A 79 7.95 -18.04 -2.45
N ARG A 80 9.21 -17.68 -2.22
CA ARG A 80 9.83 -16.52 -2.86
C ARG A 80 10.71 -16.98 -3.99
N TYR A 81 10.58 -16.38 -5.15
CA TYR A 81 11.39 -16.70 -6.31
C TYR A 81 11.60 -15.46 -7.17
N THR A 82 12.61 -15.52 -8.03
CA THR A 82 12.84 -14.51 -9.08
C THR A 82 12.10 -14.95 -10.34
N ALA A 83 11.22 -14.10 -10.88
CA ALA A 83 10.56 -14.37 -12.15
C ALA A 83 11.58 -14.53 -13.29
N GLU A 84 11.26 -15.37 -14.29
CA GLU A 84 12.11 -15.53 -15.47
C GLU A 84 12.28 -14.17 -16.18
N GLY A 85 13.53 -13.78 -16.43
CA GLY A 85 13.87 -12.49 -17.03
C GLY A 85 13.86 -11.29 -16.09
N SER A 86 13.59 -11.48 -14.79
CA SER A 86 13.62 -10.38 -13.82
C SER A 86 15.03 -10.02 -13.37
N GLU A 87 15.30 -8.71 -13.33
CA GLU A 87 16.54 -8.15 -12.76
C GLU A 87 16.47 -7.99 -11.23
N PHE A 88 15.28 -8.16 -10.64
CA PHE A 88 15.03 -8.01 -9.22
C PHE A 88 14.98 -9.38 -8.53
N LYS A 89 15.94 -9.63 -7.62
CA LYS A 89 15.98 -10.88 -6.87
C LYS A 89 14.76 -11.03 -5.95
N ASN A 90 14.11 -12.19 -6.00
CA ASN A 90 12.93 -12.51 -5.18
C ASN A 90 11.78 -11.50 -5.33
N ASP A 91 11.53 -11.06 -6.56
CA ASP A 91 10.45 -10.14 -6.92
C ASP A 91 9.05 -10.75 -6.85
N MET A 92 8.97 -12.08 -6.76
CA MET A 92 7.71 -12.80 -6.62
C MET A 92 7.58 -13.46 -5.25
N ILE A 93 6.36 -13.40 -4.72
CA ILE A 93 5.91 -14.22 -3.59
C ILE A 93 4.62 -14.93 -3.97
N VAL A 94 4.57 -16.24 -3.73
CA VAL A 94 3.36 -17.04 -3.84
C VAL A 94 3.08 -17.65 -2.48
N TYR A 95 1.90 -17.37 -1.94
CA TYR A 95 1.40 -18.00 -0.73
C TYR A 95 0.24 -18.92 -1.11
N MET A 96 0.29 -20.15 -0.60
CA MET A 96 -0.87 -21.04 -0.64
C MET A 96 -1.75 -20.72 0.56
N ASN A 97 -2.97 -20.29 0.28
CA ASN A 97 -3.98 -20.07 1.30
C ASN A 97 -5.05 -21.15 1.28
N THR A 98 -5.46 -21.61 2.46
CA THR A 98 -6.73 -22.29 2.65
C THR A 98 -7.83 -21.24 2.82
N PHE A 99 -8.90 -21.36 2.04
CA PHE A 99 -10.09 -20.51 2.16
C PHE A 99 -11.18 -21.24 2.94
#